data_AF-A0A4R9LVK9-F1
#
_entry.id   AF-A0A4R9LVK9-F1
#
_cell.length_a   1.000
_cell.length_b   1.000
_cell.length_c   1.000
_cell.angle_alpha   90.00
_cell.angle_beta   90.00
_cell.angle_gamma   90.00
#
_symmetry.space_group_name_H-M   'P 1'
#
loop_
_entity.id
_entity.type
_entity.pdbx_description
1 polymer ?
#
loop_
_entity_poly.entity_id
_entity_poly.type
_entity_poly.pdbx_seq_one_letter_code
_entity_poly.pdbx_strand_id
1 'polypeptide(L)'
;MRIHPPKDAFLSITSKEMIGRASGIILQKEALVIMKAIEALSTKDQIEKGALFQINESSVEKLKISLEVSIEHLWELIDYGIVTQLFEIRYNHGLGSIDIYPFCVSVPDGLSIEDTFHCLLKKSSDAIKKYAIDKKQLGEEDWRSILIKISDPQFIKEATNGDDIDHLLLPKEFPYPPSPIMLRKSKELLLEELDAETRLIVLPSIGIFSILDSQAQHFISIANELFLAKVEPIARSFDPGLRDRIDEMNAEIKESQAFSGNQEIEIIKKRMNVYLAYEEILKEKGYFLIVKVIRKLCDIASIYQEKSQRTELDKLLKVYLTMLESTFDFDSRLLRINLEKDTKNDMTIVEQLRKNPNVLSAEWLDSEAKMAIFALNNIASLKEINSLIYENYRFTTEYILYFKALVEANEVDVKPIFKDENFVKIYGRNLQSVYFHYIPWFYKLFYILGVTPIVNSGYAKAKSIITYAQMDRQFQYEKRRESFFRKKLKEREEKIEKDKKIQNKRVLIQAIEEAFFSKRIPPTVEWIQANYPIFNLELLEKMMPDFAFLKFPNKPLADDTIISFPDSAEFEAKNAKLKGLLNRWIRREEAFEEKYESKLVEIRNAIHSVR
;
A
#
# COMPACT_ATOMS: atom_id res chain seq x y z
N MET A 1 -16.30 -53.14 9.68
CA MET A 1 -16.83 -51.82 9.27
C MET A 1 -16.71 -51.71 7.76
N ARG A 2 -17.77 -51.26 7.08
CA ARG A 2 -17.73 -50.93 5.64
C ARG A 2 -16.82 -49.69 5.46
N ILE A 3 -16.00 -49.67 4.42
CA ILE A 3 -14.91 -48.67 4.23
C ILE A 3 -15.20 -47.74 3.04
N HIS A 4 -16.24 -48.03 2.25
CA HIS A 4 -16.53 -47.29 1.02
C HIS A 4 -17.50 -46.13 1.28
N PRO A 5 -17.18 -44.90 0.86
CA PRO A 5 -18.07 -43.76 1.03
C PRO A 5 -19.35 -43.92 0.19
N PRO A 6 -20.47 -43.28 0.60
CA PRO A 6 -21.70 -43.22 -0.19
C PRO A 6 -21.44 -42.61 -1.57
N LYS A 7 -22.17 -43.04 -2.60
CA LYS A 7 -21.99 -42.59 -3.99
C LYS A 7 -22.13 -41.06 -4.14
N ASP A 8 -21.00 -40.38 -4.38
CA ASP A 8 -20.74 -39.05 -4.98
C ASP A 8 -21.70 -37.85 -4.81
N ALA A 9 -22.66 -37.87 -3.88
CA ALA A 9 -23.73 -36.87 -3.86
C ALA A 9 -24.03 -36.32 -2.44
N PHE A 10 -22.98 -35.92 -1.69
CA PHE A 10 -23.09 -35.53 -0.27
C PHE A 10 -23.92 -34.26 0.02
N LEU A 11 -24.21 -33.44 -1.00
CA LEU A 11 -25.10 -32.26 -0.89
C LEU A 11 -26.48 -32.50 -1.53
N SER A 12 -26.72 -33.67 -2.11
CA SER A 12 -28.03 -34.03 -2.63
C SER A 12 -28.70 -35.04 -1.71
N ILE A 13 -29.72 -34.59 -1.00
CA ILE A 13 -30.65 -35.48 -0.31
C ILE A 13 -31.83 -35.74 -1.24
N THR A 14 -32.28 -36.98 -1.31
CA THR A 14 -33.46 -37.38 -2.06
C THR A 14 -34.73 -36.76 -1.43
N SER A 15 -35.60 -36.18 -2.26
CA SER A 15 -36.83 -35.55 -1.79
C SER A 15 -37.82 -36.57 -1.21
N LYS A 16 -38.79 -36.08 -0.41
CA LYS A 16 -39.85 -36.90 0.20
C LYS A 16 -40.64 -37.77 -0.80
N GLU A 17 -40.61 -37.46 -2.09
CA GLU A 17 -41.28 -38.23 -3.15
C GLU A 17 -40.54 -39.53 -3.54
N MET A 18 -39.22 -39.62 -3.30
CA MET A 18 -38.41 -40.82 -3.56
C MET A 18 -38.39 -41.81 -2.36
N ILE A 19 -38.88 -41.38 -1.19
CA ILE A 19 -39.08 -42.20 0.01
C ILE A 19 -39.94 -43.43 -0.27
N GLY A 20 -40.85 -43.36 -1.25
CA GLY A 20 -41.65 -44.50 -1.71
C GLY A 20 -40.81 -45.70 -2.21
N ARG A 21 -39.58 -45.46 -2.69
CA ARG A 21 -38.63 -46.51 -3.12
C ARG A 21 -37.75 -47.04 -1.98
N ALA A 22 -37.60 -46.30 -0.89
CA ALA A 22 -36.83 -46.69 0.32
C ALA A 22 -37.66 -47.48 1.34
N SER A 23 -38.88 -47.89 0.96
CA SER A 23 -39.87 -48.56 1.80
C SER A 23 -39.36 -49.85 2.47
N GLY A 24 -38.26 -50.45 2.03
CA GLY A 24 -37.63 -51.58 2.72
C GLY A 24 -36.89 -51.24 4.03
N ILE A 25 -36.32 -50.03 4.17
CA ILE A 25 -35.51 -49.61 5.33
C ILE A 25 -36.32 -48.79 6.33
N ILE A 26 -37.26 -47.98 5.82
CA ILE A 26 -38.17 -47.17 6.65
C ILE A 26 -39.16 -48.05 7.45
N LEU A 27 -39.26 -49.33 7.11
CA LEU A 27 -40.01 -50.33 7.87
C LEU A 27 -39.29 -50.77 9.17
N GLN A 28 -37.98 -50.51 9.31
CA GLN A 28 -37.27 -50.78 10.56
C GLN A 28 -37.50 -49.63 11.55
N LYS A 29 -38.00 -49.98 12.73
CA LYS A 29 -38.44 -49.02 13.75
C LYS A 29 -37.30 -48.11 14.22
N GLU A 30 -36.10 -48.67 14.31
CA GLU A 30 -34.87 -48.04 14.75
C GLU A 30 -34.41 -46.94 13.77
N ALA A 31 -34.38 -47.25 12.46
CA ALA A 31 -34.03 -46.30 11.41
C ALA A 31 -35.00 -45.10 11.36
N LEU A 32 -36.31 -45.36 11.52
CA LEU A 32 -37.32 -44.30 11.56
C LEU A 32 -37.16 -43.36 12.77
N VAL A 33 -36.80 -43.91 13.93
CA VAL A 33 -36.57 -43.13 15.16
C VAL A 33 -35.34 -42.23 14.99
N ILE A 34 -34.26 -42.74 14.41
CA ILE A 34 -33.03 -41.98 14.14
C ILE A 34 -33.33 -40.86 13.13
N MET A 35 -34.02 -41.16 12.03
CA MET A 35 -34.39 -40.18 11.00
C MET A 35 -35.20 -39.02 11.59
N LYS A 36 -36.24 -39.30 12.39
CA LYS A 36 -37.05 -38.26 13.02
C LYS A 36 -36.26 -37.40 14.01
N ALA A 37 -35.31 -37.99 14.73
CA ALA A 37 -34.44 -37.24 15.63
C ALA A 37 -33.52 -36.28 14.86
N ILE A 38 -33.00 -36.72 13.71
CA ILE A 38 -32.21 -35.86 12.81
C ILE A 38 -33.08 -34.74 12.24
N GLU A 39 -34.29 -35.04 11.75
CA GLU A 39 -35.23 -34.04 11.22
C GLU A 39 -35.59 -32.97 12.27
N ALA A 40 -35.88 -33.38 13.51
CA ALA A 40 -36.22 -32.46 14.59
C ALA A 40 -35.08 -31.49 14.94
N LEU A 41 -33.82 -31.91 14.76
CA LEU A 41 -32.64 -31.08 14.99
C LEU A 41 -32.14 -30.38 13.72
N SER A 42 -32.63 -30.74 12.53
CA SER A 42 -32.25 -30.11 11.25
C SER A 42 -33.13 -28.89 10.96
N THR A 43 -33.19 -27.95 11.91
CA THR A 43 -33.92 -26.68 11.74
C THR A 43 -32.95 -25.51 11.66
N LYS A 44 -33.36 -24.40 11.05
CA LYS A 44 -32.53 -23.19 10.91
C LYS A 44 -31.97 -22.71 12.26
N ASP A 45 -32.79 -22.67 13.30
CA ASP A 45 -32.38 -22.26 14.66
C ASP A 45 -31.30 -23.18 15.24
N GLN A 46 -31.42 -24.50 15.05
CA GLN A 46 -30.45 -25.47 15.54
C GLN A 46 -29.15 -25.44 14.72
N ILE A 47 -29.22 -25.20 13.41
CA ILE A 47 -28.05 -24.95 12.55
C ILE A 47 -27.29 -23.71 13.05
N GLU A 48 -27.99 -22.62 13.35
CA GLU A 48 -27.41 -21.39 13.89
C GLU A 48 -26.80 -21.59 15.28
N LYS A 49 -27.34 -22.50 16.10
CA LYS A 49 -26.78 -22.87 17.41
C LYS A 49 -25.68 -23.94 17.35
N GLY A 50 -25.51 -24.62 16.21
CA GLY A 50 -24.63 -25.78 16.11
C GLY A 50 -25.11 -26.99 16.92
N ALA A 51 -26.40 -27.04 17.27
CA ALA A 51 -26.99 -28.11 18.08
C ALA A 51 -27.63 -29.18 17.19
N LEU A 52 -26.87 -29.62 16.17
CA LEU A 52 -27.28 -30.65 15.23
C LEU A 52 -27.06 -32.06 15.81
N PHE A 53 -27.70 -33.05 15.19
CA PHE A 53 -27.60 -34.43 15.66
C PHE A 53 -26.16 -34.97 15.48
N GLN A 54 -25.51 -35.34 16.58
CA GLN A 54 -24.21 -36.01 16.60
C GLN A 54 -24.40 -37.48 16.95
N ILE A 55 -23.62 -38.38 16.35
CA ILE A 55 -23.57 -39.77 16.79
C ILE A 55 -22.59 -39.90 17.95
N ASN A 56 -23.10 -40.11 19.15
CA ASN A 56 -22.31 -40.40 20.35
C ASN A 56 -23.16 -41.19 21.34
N GLU A 57 -22.55 -41.74 22.39
CA GLU A 57 -23.26 -42.55 23.39
C GLU A 57 -24.44 -41.78 24.00
N SER A 58 -24.26 -40.51 24.34
CA SER A 58 -25.29 -39.69 24.98
C SER A 58 -26.51 -39.39 24.10
N SER A 59 -26.34 -39.28 22.77
CA SER A 59 -27.43 -39.01 21.83
C SER A 59 -28.19 -40.29 21.51
N VAL A 60 -27.47 -41.41 21.40
CA VAL A 60 -28.04 -42.73 21.11
C VAL A 60 -28.77 -43.32 22.32
N GLU A 61 -28.29 -43.11 23.54
CA GLU A 61 -28.99 -43.48 24.78
C GLU A 61 -30.39 -42.86 24.87
N LYS A 62 -30.54 -41.60 24.47
CA LYS A 62 -31.85 -40.91 24.45
C LYS A 62 -32.85 -41.56 23.49
N LEU A 63 -32.35 -42.23 22.45
CA LEU A 63 -33.17 -42.96 21.47
C LEU A 63 -33.50 -44.39 21.93
N LYS A 64 -32.89 -44.87 23.03
CA LYS A 64 -33.00 -46.25 23.54
C LYS A 64 -32.59 -47.31 22.50
N ILE A 65 -31.60 -46.98 21.67
CA ILE A 65 -30.99 -47.87 20.69
C ILE A 65 -29.52 -48.06 21.11
N SER A 66 -28.89 -49.19 20.79
CA SER A 66 -27.44 -49.37 21.02
C SER A 66 -26.61 -48.65 19.95
N LEU A 67 -25.43 -48.15 20.33
CA LEU A 67 -24.53 -47.42 19.41
C LEU A 67 -24.23 -48.18 18.11
N GLU A 68 -23.94 -49.48 18.18
CA GLU A 68 -23.65 -50.31 17.00
C GLU A 68 -24.83 -50.33 16.01
N VAL A 69 -26.04 -50.60 16.50
CA VAL A 69 -27.28 -50.62 15.71
C VAL A 69 -27.60 -49.22 15.15
N SER A 70 -27.40 -48.16 15.94
CA SER A 70 -27.56 -46.80 15.44
C SER A 70 -26.57 -46.47 14.33
N ILE A 71 -25.33 -46.95 14.43
CA ILE A 71 -24.31 -46.73 13.41
C ILE A 71 -24.70 -47.39 12.09
N GLU A 72 -25.18 -48.65 12.14
CA GLU A 72 -25.59 -49.40 10.96
C GLU A 72 -26.79 -48.77 10.25
N HIS A 73 -27.87 -48.47 10.96
CA HIS A 73 -29.06 -47.86 10.35
C HIS A 73 -28.80 -46.46 9.82
N LEU A 74 -27.94 -45.67 10.47
CA LEU A 74 -27.59 -44.35 9.96
C LEU A 74 -26.70 -44.44 8.72
N TRP A 75 -25.82 -45.46 8.62
CA TRP A 75 -25.08 -45.74 7.39
C TRP A 75 -26.05 -45.97 6.22
N GLU A 76 -27.09 -46.78 6.44
CA GLU A 76 -28.14 -47.01 5.45
C GLU A 76 -28.85 -45.70 5.10
N LEU A 77 -29.29 -44.89 6.08
CA LEU A 77 -29.95 -43.60 5.78
C LEU A 77 -29.06 -42.67 4.93
N ILE A 78 -27.75 -42.68 5.12
CA ILE A 78 -26.79 -41.92 4.30
C ILE A 78 -26.65 -42.54 2.90
N ASP A 79 -26.52 -43.86 2.77
CA ASP A 79 -26.38 -44.55 1.47
C ASP A 79 -27.60 -44.34 0.56
N TYR A 80 -28.79 -44.24 1.15
CA TYR A 80 -30.03 -43.93 0.43
C TYR A 80 -30.22 -42.43 0.19
N GLY A 81 -29.31 -41.59 0.69
CA GLY A 81 -29.35 -40.15 0.55
C GLY A 81 -30.59 -39.53 1.20
N ILE A 82 -31.01 -40.04 2.37
CA ILE A 82 -32.11 -39.46 3.18
C ILE A 82 -31.54 -38.43 4.17
N VAL A 83 -30.33 -38.69 4.66
CA VAL A 83 -29.55 -37.78 5.50
C VAL A 83 -28.13 -37.68 4.93
N THR A 84 -27.42 -36.62 5.29
CA THR A 84 -26.00 -36.47 4.95
C THR A 84 -25.19 -36.12 6.18
N GLN A 85 -23.90 -36.45 6.15
CA GLN A 85 -22.96 -36.04 7.18
C GLN A 85 -22.28 -34.72 6.80
N LEU A 86 -22.41 -33.72 7.65
CA LEU A 86 -21.67 -32.45 7.58
C LEU A 86 -20.77 -32.31 8.81
N PHE A 87 -20.02 -31.23 8.92
CA PHE A 87 -19.18 -30.97 10.10
C PHE A 87 -19.06 -29.49 10.41
N GLU A 88 -18.62 -29.20 11.63
CA GLU A 88 -18.17 -27.90 12.09
C GLU A 88 -16.83 -28.07 12.80
N ILE A 89 -15.87 -27.18 12.55
CA ILE A 89 -14.64 -27.09 13.35
C ILE A 89 -14.89 -26.08 14.46
N ARG A 90 -14.63 -26.49 15.71
CA ARG A 90 -14.82 -25.62 16.87
C ARG A 90 -13.51 -25.42 17.59
N TYR A 91 -13.37 -24.22 18.16
CA TYR A 91 -12.20 -23.86 18.97
C TYR A 91 -12.50 -24.07 20.45
N ASN A 92 -11.70 -24.91 21.10
CA ASN A 92 -11.75 -25.16 22.53
C ASN A 92 -10.73 -24.25 23.25
N HIS A 93 -11.21 -23.12 23.78
CA HIS A 93 -10.37 -22.16 24.51
C HIS A 93 -9.65 -22.77 25.71
N GLY A 94 -10.23 -23.77 26.38
CA GLY A 94 -9.64 -24.37 27.59
C GLY A 94 -8.44 -25.26 27.29
N LEU A 95 -8.45 -25.94 26.14
CA LEU A 95 -7.36 -26.82 25.69
C LEU A 95 -6.41 -26.14 24.69
N GLY A 96 -6.81 -25.00 24.12
CA GLY A 96 -6.06 -24.34 23.06
C GLY A 96 -6.01 -25.17 21.78
N SER A 97 -6.99 -26.02 21.54
CA SER A 97 -7.08 -26.92 20.37
C SER A 97 -8.34 -26.63 19.54
N ILE A 98 -8.29 -27.02 18.28
CA ILE A 98 -9.46 -27.06 17.40
C ILE A 98 -9.84 -28.52 17.17
N ASP A 99 -11.14 -28.81 17.26
CA ASP A 99 -11.67 -30.16 17.12
C ASP A 99 -12.77 -30.16 16.07
N ILE A 100 -12.89 -31.27 15.34
CA ILE A 100 -13.95 -31.48 14.36
C ILE A 100 -15.17 -32.11 15.02
N TYR A 101 -16.35 -31.57 14.71
CA TYR A 101 -17.62 -32.08 15.17
C TYR A 101 -18.45 -32.51 13.96
N PRO A 102 -18.52 -33.83 13.67
CA PRO A 102 -19.38 -34.35 12.62
C PRO A 102 -20.84 -34.39 13.07
N PHE A 103 -21.74 -34.04 12.16
CA PHE A 103 -23.18 -34.01 12.38
C PHE A 103 -23.91 -34.70 11.25
N CYS A 104 -25.08 -35.27 11.54
CA CYS A 104 -26.00 -35.76 10.53
C CYS A 104 -27.16 -34.80 10.38
N VAL A 105 -27.50 -34.49 9.14
CA VAL A 105 -28.45 -33.45 8.77
C VAL A 105 -29.39 -33.98 7.69
N SER A 106 -30.68 -33.74 7.85
CA SER A 106 -31.69 -33.92 6.80
C SER A 106 -32.00 -32.59 6.12
N VAL A 107 -32.82 -32.57 5.05
CA VAL A 107 -33.23 -31.31 4.41
C VAL A 107 -33.87 -30.39 5.47
N PRO A 108 -33.29 -29.21 5.76
CA PRO A 108 -33.83 -28.30 6.74
C PRO A 108 -35.03 -27.51 6.20
N ASP A 109 -35.99 -27.20 7.07
CA ASP A 109 -37.15 -26.39 6.70
C ASP A 109 -36.71 -24.98 6.26
N GLY A 110 -36.88 -24.69 4.96
CA GLY A 110 -36.63 -23.36 4.37
C GLY A 110 -35.17 -23.05 4.00
N LEU A 111 -34.24 -24.02 4.08
CA LEU A 111 -32.84 -23.87 3.67
C LEU A 111 -32.39 -25.05 2.80
N SER A 112 -31.49 -24.81 1.85
CA SER A 112 -30.85 -25.91 1.14
C SER A 112 -29.73 -26.53 1.99
N ILE A 113 -29.34 -27.77 1.65
CA ILE A 113 -28.19 -28.43 2.29
C ILE A 113 -26.89 -27.71 1.94
N GLU A 114 -26.80 -27.14 0.73
CA GLU A 114 -25.66 -26.33 0.31
C GLU A 114 -25.52 -25.08 1.19
N ASP A 115 -26.61 -24.35 1.42
CA ASP A 115 -26.61 -23.18 2.31
C ASP A 115 -26.21 -23.56 3.74
N THR A 116 -26.69 -24.72 4.20
CA THR A 116 -26.36 -25.26 5.52
C THR A 116 -24.88 -25.60 5.62
N PHE A 117 -24.32 -26.25 4.60
CA PHE A 117 -22.91 -26.57 4.50
C PHE A 117 -22.04 -25.30 4.50
N HIS A 118 -22.38 -24.30 3.68
CA HIS A 118 -21.67 -23.01 3.67
C HIS A 118 -21.77 -22.28 5.02
N CYS A 119 -22.92 -22.34 5.70
CA CYS A 119 -23.07 -21.75 7.03
C CYS A 119 -22.13 -22.41 8.06
N LEU A 120 -22.06 -23.74 8.09
CA LEU A 120 -21.18 -24.48 9.00
C LEU A 120 -19.69 -24.27 8.67
N LEU A 121 -19.33 -24.20 7.39
CA LEU A 121 -17.96 -23.86 6.98
C LEU A 121 -17.56 -22.45 7.40
N LYS A 122 -18.48 -21.47 7.31
CA LYS A 122 -18.21 -20.11 7.79
C LYS A 122 -17.97 -20.06 9.30
N LYS A 123 -18.75 -20.81 10.08
CA LYS A 123 -18.50 -20.94 11.53
C LYS A 123 -17.15 -21.60 11.81
N SER A 124 -16.81 -22.62 11.01
CA SER A 124 -15.52 -23.31 11.09
C SER A 124 -14.37 -22.37 10.79
N SER A 125 -14.46 -21.54 9.75
CA SER A 125 -13.45 -20.53 9.44
C SER A 125 -13.32 -19.52 10.57
N ASP A 126 -14.43 -19.01 11.13
CA ASP A 126 -14.41 -18.11 12.29
C ASP A 126 -13.76 -18.73 13.54
N ALA A 127 -13.99 -20.02 13.79
CA ALA A 127 -13.35 -20.75 14.88
C ALA A 127 -11.84 -20.90 14.65
N ILE A 128 -11.42 -21.26 13.43
CA ILE A 128 -10.01 -21.35 13.05
C ILE A 128 -9.32 -19.98 13.15
N LYS A 129 -10.00 -18.89 12.76
CA LYS A 129 -9.49 -17.51 12.91
C LYS A 129 -9.19 -17.20 14.37
N LYS A 130 -10.12 -17.50 15.29
CA LYS A 130 -9.92 -17.31 16.73
C LYS A 130 -8.76 -18.14 17.26
N TYR A 131 -8.71 -19.41 16.88
CA TYR A 131 -7.59 -20.30 17.23
C TYR A 131 -6.25 -19.73 16.76
N ALA A 132 -6.14 -19.24 15.53
CA ALA A 132 -4.91 -18.68 14.99
C ALA A 132 -4.46 -17.40 15.71
N ILE A 133 -5.40 -16.62 16.26
CA ILE A 133 -5.12 -15.42 17.06
C ILE A 133 -4.64 -15.78 18.48
N ASP A 134 -5.26 -16.78 19.08
CA ASP A 134 -4.94 -17.23 20.45
C ASP A 134 -3.71 -18.15 20.51
N LYS A 135 -3.31 -18.73 19.36
CA LYS A 135 -2.07 -19.51 19.19
C LYS A 135 -0.85 -18.67 19.56
N LYS A 136 0.23 -19.33 20.02
CA LYS A 136 1.50 -18.67 20.34
C LYS A 136 1.93 -17.76 19.18
N GLN A 137 2.24 -16.51 19.53
CA GLN A 137 2.69 -15.51 18.57
C GLN A 137 3.95 -15.97 17.83
N LEU A 138 4.00 -15.63 16.55
CA LEU A 138 5.12 -15.97 15.69
C LEU A 138 6.36 -15.18 16.10
N GLY A 139 7.45 -15.88 16.43
CA GLY A 139 8.76 -15.28 16.68
C GLY A 139 9.52 -15.02 15.38
N GLU A 140 10.59 -14.22 15.47
CA GLU A 140 11.47 -13.97 14.31
C GLU A 140 12.12 -15.25 13.77
N GLU A 141 12.62 -16.12 14.66
CA GLU A 141 13.25 -17.39 14.26
C GLU A 141 12.27 -18.34 13.57
N ASP A 142 11.07 -18.46 14.12
CA ASP A 142 9.99 -19.25 13.53
C ASP A 142 9.62 -18.70 12.14
N TRP A 143 9.55 -17.38 12.01
CA TRP A 143 9.28 -16.70 10.75
C TRP A 143 10.37 -16.94 9.70
N ARG A 144 11.65 -16.82 10.07
CA ARG A 144 12.79 -17.13 9.18
C ARG A 144 12.75 -18.59 8.72
N SER A 145 12.45 -19.53 9.62
CA SER A 145 12.29 -20.95 9.29
C SER A 145 11.19 -21.18 8.26
N ILE A 146 10.02 -20.56 8.47
CA ILE A 146 8.89 -20.61 7.54
C ILE A 146 9.28 -20.03 6.17
N LEU A 147 9.92 -18.86 6.14
CA LEU A 147 10.36 -18.21 4.90
C LEU A 147 11.33 -19.09 4.11
N ILE A 148 12.26 -19.76 4.78
CA ILE A 148 13.18 -20.71 4.14
C ILE A 148 12.39 -21.86 3.50
N LYS A 149 11.44 -22.46 4.23
CA LYS A 149 10.60 -23.56 3.72
C LYS A 149 9.78 -23.16 2.49
N ILE A 150 9.12 -21.99 2.52
CA ILE A 150 8.31 -21.52 1.38
C ILE A 150 9.15 -20.98 0.21
N SER A 151 10.45 -20.74 0.43
CA SER A 151 11.40 -20.36 -0.62
C SER A 151 12.00 -21.56 -1.35
N ASP A 152 11.76 -22.78 -0.86
CA ASP A 152 12.25 -24.02 -1.46
C ASP A 152 11.15 -24.72 -2.28
N PRO A 153 11.29 -24.75 -3.63
CA PRO A 153 10.32 -25.44 -4.49
C PRO A 153 10.22 -26.95 -4.28
N GLN A 154 11.28 -27.59 -3.77
CA GLN A 154 11.27 -29.04 -3.51
C GLN A 154 10.44 -29.35 -2.27
N PHE A 155 10.59 -28.55 -1.22
CA PHE A 155 9.77 -28.66 -0.02
C PHE A 155 8.27 -28.59 -0.34
N ILE A 156 7.85 -27.66 -1.20
CA ILE A 156 6.43 -27.52 -1.59
C ILE A 156 5.91 -28.75 -2.35
N LYS A 157 6.77 -29.41 -3.14
CA LYS A 157 6.39 -30.63 -3.90
C LYS A 157 6.39 -31.89 -3.03
N GLU A 158 7.23 -31.93 -1.99
CA GLU A 158 7.45 -33.08 -1.11
C GLU A 158 6.73 -32.98 0.25
N ALA A 159 6.06 -31.86 0.53
CA ALA A 159 5.32 -31.63 1.76
C ALA A 159 4.23 -32.69 1.95
N THR A 160 4.56 -33.71 2.74
CA THR A 160 3.74 -34.90 3.00
C THR A 160 3.00 -34.83 4.34
N ASN A 161 3.46 -33.95 5.24
CA ASN A 161 2.73 -33.62 6.46
C ASN A 161 1.76 -32.48 6.11
N GLY A 162 0.47 -32.77 6.18
CA GLY A 162 -0.57 -31.78 5.98
C GLY A 162 -0.49 -30.64 7.01
N ASP A 163 -1.24 -29.57 6.78
CA ASP A 163 -1.38 -28.49 7.76
C ASP A 163 -2.34 -28.84 8.92
N ASP A 164 -2.50 -27.91 9.87
CA ASP A 164 -3.46 -28.03 10.99
C ASP A 164 -4.88 -28.39 10.49
N ILE A 165 -5.28 -27.97 9.27
CA ILE A 165 -6.60 -28.29 8.69
C ILE A 165 -6.60 -29.69 8.08
N ASP A 166 -5.53 -30.09 7.37
CA ASP A 166 -5.39 -31.42 6.79
C ASP A 166 -5.45 -32.52 7.84
N HIS A 167 -4.88 -32.28 9.02
CA HIS A 167 -4.95 -33.21 10.13
C HIS A 167 -6.38 -33.36 10.70
N LEU A 168 -7.21 -32.32 10.62
CA LEU A 168 -8.60 -32.35 11.08
C LEU A 168 -9.54 -32.99 10.06
N LEU A 169 -9.23 -32.88 8.77
CA LEU A 169 -10.05 -33.39 7.67
C LEU A 169 -9.66 -34.81 7.25
N LEU A 170 -9.02 -35.59 8.14
CA LEU A 170 -8.71 -36.99 7.86
C LEU A 170 -9.99 -37.84 7.94
N PRO A 171 -10.22 -38.80 7.01
CA PRO A 171 -11.44 -39.61 7.00
C PRO A 171 -11.71 -40.37 8.31
N LYS A 172 -10.66 -40.69 9.07
CA LYS A 172 -10.72 -41.39 10.36
C LYS A 172 -11.34 -40.56 11.50
N GLU A 173 -11.38 -39.24 11.36
CA GLU A 173 -11.96 -38.33 12.37
C GLU A 173 -13.49 -38.30 12.28
N PHE A 174 -14.06 -38.94 11.26
CA PHE A 174 -15.50 -39.02 11.05
C PHE A 174 -16.02 -40.42 11.39
N PRO A 175 -17.20 -40.53 12.04
CA PRO A 175 -17.84 -41.82 12.25
C PRO A 175 -18.19 -42.50 10.92
N TYR A 176 -18.52 -41.71 9.89
CA TYR A 176 -18.70 -42.15 8.52
C TYR A 176 -17.65 -41.49 7.63
N PRO A 177 -16.72 -42.23 7.01
CA PRO A 177 -15.72 -41.66 6.14
C PRO A 177 -16.37 -40.83 5.01
N PRO A 178 -16.16 -39.49 4.98
CA PRO A 178 -16.74 -38.63 3.95
C PRO A 178 -16.07 -38.90 2.60
N SER A 179 -16.74 -38.46 1.52
CA SER A 179 -16.17 -38.59 0.18
C SER A 179 -14.93 -37.71 0.01
N PRO A 180 -13.94 -38.13 -0.82
CA PRO A 180 -12.77 -37.29 -1.10
C PRO A 180 -13.13 -35.92 -1.69
N ILE A 181 -14.24 -35.85 -2.43
CA ILE A 181 -14.76 -34.61 -3.02
C ILE A 181 -15.22 -33.64 -1.93
N MET A 182 -15.95 -34.13 -0.92
CA MET A 182 -16.39 -33.31 0.21
C MET A 182 -15.20 -32.72 0.96
N LEU A 183 -14.22 -33.55 1.31
CA LEU A 183 -13.02 -33.12 2.04
C LEU A 183 -12.24 -32.06 1.25
N ARG A 184 -12.02 -32.31 -0.06
CA ARG A 184 -11.33 -31.37 -0.94
C ARG A 184 -12.08 -30.04 -1.07
N LYS A 185 -13.37 -30.07 -1.39
CA LYS A 185 -14.20 -28.86 -1.54
C LYS A 185 -14.27 -28.08 -0.22
N SER A 186 -14.37 -28.77 0.91
CA SER A 186 -14.36 -28.13 2.23
C SER A 186 -13.03 -27.44 2.51
N LYS A 187 -11.91 -28.10 2.22
CA LYS A 187 -10.57 -27.52 2.37
C LYS A 187 -10.40 -26.27 1.50
N GLU A 188 -10.76 -26.36 0.23
CA GLU A 188 -10.67 -25.22 -0.71
C GLU A 188 -11.46 -24.02 -0.19
N LEU A 189 -12.73 -24.21 0.20
CA LEU A 189 -13.58 -23.13 0.74
C LEU A 189 -13.06 -22.56 2.07
N LEU A 190 -12.56 -23.41 2.99
CA LEU A 190 -11.98 -22.95 4.25
C LEU A 190 -10.72 -22.12 4.00
N LEU A 191 -9.83 -22.57 3.11
CA LEU A 191 -8.61 -21.85 2.78
C LEU A 191 -8.91 -20.51 2.10
N GLU A 192 -9.91 -20.44 1.21
CA GLU A 192 -10.34 -19.21 0.56
C GLU A 192 -10.86 -18.18 1.60
N GLU A 193 -11.73 -18.60 2.51
CA GLU A 193 -12.28 -17.73 3.58
C GLU A 193 -11.22 -17.26 4.57
N LEU A 194 -10.24 -18.12 4.89
CA LEU A 194 -9.14 -17.78 5.79
C LEU A 194 -8.11 -16.87 5.10
N ASP A 195 -7.84 -17.07 3.81
CA ASP A 195 -6.90 -16.23 3.07
C ASP A 195 -7.47 -14.84 2.75
N ALA A 196 -8.80 -14.70 2.67
CA ALA A 196 -9.46 -13.40 2.60
C ALA A 196 -9.24 -12.55 3.88
N GLU A 197 -8.91 -13.17 5.01
CA GLU A 197 -8.64 -12.46 6.25
C GLU A 197 -7.27 -11.75 6.19
N THR A 198 -7.29 -10.43 6.36
CA THR A 198 -6.10 -9.58 6.20
C THR A 198 -5.00 -9.90 7.23
N ARG A 199 -5.38 -10.25 8.46
CA ARG A 199 -4.45 -10.47 9.58
C ARG A 199 -3.88 -11.88 9.67
N LEU A 200 -4.30 -12.79 8.79
CA LEU A 200 -3.86 -14.17 8.79
C LEU A 200 -2.95 -14.44 7.60
N ILE A 201 -1.86 -15.16 7.85
CA ILE A 201 -1.09 -15.81 6.81
C ILE A 201 -1.43 -17.29 6.83
N VAL A 202 -2.02 -17.75 5.73
CA VAL A 202 -2.39 -19.14 5.51
C VAL A 202 -1.34 -19.76 4.61
N LEU A 203 -0.58 -20.72 5.14
CA LEU A 203 0.45 -21.45 4.42
C LEU A 203 0.07 -22.92 4.32
N PRO A 204 -0.37 -23.40 3.13
CA PRO A 204 -0.68 -24.81 2.93
C PRO A 204 0.47 -25.71 3.38
N SER A 205 0.15 -26.80 4.08
CA SER A 205 1.11 -27.79 4.60
C SER A 205 2.12 -27.25 5.64
N ILE A 206 1.99 -26.01 6.10
CA ILE A 206 2.85 -25.41 7.14
C ILE A 206 2.00 -24.97 8.34
N GLY A 207 0.90 -24.26 8.08
CA GLY A 207 -0.03 -23.82 9.11
C GLY A 207 -0.58 -22.42 8.89
N ILE A 208 -1.37 -21.97 9.87
CA ILE A 208 -2.05 -20.66 9.88
C ILE A 208 -1.47 -19.83 11.01
N PHE A 209 -1.12 -18.58 10.70
CA PHE A 209 -0.45 -17.67 11.62
C PHE A 209 -1.16 -16.32 11.65
N SER A 210 -1.45 -15.83 12.85
CA SER A 210 -1.91 -14.45 13.03
C SER A 210 -0.71 -13.51 13.13
N ILE A 211 -0.82 -12.35 12.48
CA ILE A 211 0.20 -11.31 12.50
C ILE A 211 -0.31 -10.08 13.23
N LEU A 212 0.48 -9.61 14.18
CA LEU A 212 0.26 -8.33 14.84
C LEU A 212 0.63 -7.19 13.90
N ASP A 213 -0.21 -6.15 13.88
CA ASP A 213 0.02 -4.95 13.07
C ASP A 213 1.43 -4.35 13.33
N SER A 214 1.93 -4.40 14.58
CA SER A 214 3.26 -3.90 14.97
C SER A 214 4.44 -4.75 14.47
N GLN A 215 4.23 -6.03 14.17
CA GLN A 215 5.27 -6.95 13.69
C GLN A 215 5.39 -6.96 12.17
N ALA A 216 4.34 -6.52 11.46
CA ALA A 216 4.25 -6.62 10.00
C ALA A 216 5.44 -5.97 9.29
N GLN A 217 5.85 -4.76 9.69
CA GLN A 217 6.98 -4.07 9.06
C GLN A 217 8.32 -4.81 9.26
N HIS A 218 8.56 -5.34 10.46
CA HIS A 218 9.75 -6.15 10.75
C HIS A 218 9.77 -7.44 9.91
N PHE A 219 8.65 -8.14 9.84
CA PHE A 219 8.52 -9.37 9.06
C PHE A 219 8.64 -9.15 7.56
N ILE A 220 8.17 -8.00 7.04
CA ILE A 220 8.43 -7.60 5.65
C ILE A 220 9.92 -7.43 5.40
N SER A 221 10.63 -6.74 6.30
CA SER A 221 12.07 -6.49 6.12
C SER A 221 12.84 -7.80 6.01
N ILE A 222 12.60 -8.75 6.94
CA ILE A 222 13.21 -10.08 6.92
C ILE A 222 12.85 -10.85 5.64
N ALA A 223 11.56 -10.84 5.26
CA ALA A 223 11.09 -11.57 4.10
C ALA A 223 11.66 -11.00 2.79
N ASN A 224 11.75 -9.68 2.69
CA ASN A 224 12.33 -8.98 1.55
C ASN A 224 13.85 -9.21 1.46
N GLU A 225 14.57 -9.19 2.58
CA GLU A 225 16.01 -9.52 2.62
C GLU A 225 16.25 -10.94 2.07
N LEU A 226 15.50 -11.93 2.56
CA LEU A 226 15.59 -13.30 2.07
C LEU A 226 15.21 -13.41 0.60
N PHE A 227 14.15 -12.72 0.18
CA PHE A 227 13.69 -12.71 -1.21
C PHE A 227 14.77 -12.17 -2.15
N LEU A 228 15.35 -11.02 -1.83
CA LEU A 228 16.41 -10.40 -2.64
C LEU A 228 17.68 -11.26 -2.68
N ALA A 229 18.03 -11.91 -1.57
CA ALA A 229 19.24 -12.72 -1.48
C ALA A 229 19.12 -14.08 -2.19
N LYS A 230 17.98 -14.76 -2.08
CA LYS A 230 17.83 -16.16 -2.52
C LYS A 230 16.86 -16.35 -3.69
N VAL A 231 15.75 -15.62 -3.71
CA VAL A 231 14.65 -15.88 -4.66
C VAL A 231 14.80 -15.06 -5.93
N GLU A 232 15.01 -13.75 -5.80
CA GLU A 232 15.09 -12.82 -6.92
C GLU A 232 16.16 -13.18 -7.97
N PRO A 233 17.41 -13.57 -7.60
CA PRO A 233 18.42 -13.94 -8.58
C PRO A 233 17.99 -15.12 -9.46
N ILE A 234 17.23 -16.06 -8.89
CA ILE A 234 16.70 -17.23 -9.57
C ILE A 234 15.45 -16.85 -10.38
N ALA A 235 14.52 -16.12 -9.78
CA ALA A 235 13.24 -15.74 -10.39
C ALA A 235 13.42 -14.86 -11.64
N ARG A 236 14.43 -13.98 -11.64
CA ARG A 236 14.79 -13.17 -12.82
C ARG A 236 15.25 -13.99 -14.02
N SER A 237 15.66 -15.25 -13.83
CA SER A 237 16.05 -16.14 -14.92
C SER A 237 14.87 -16.86 -15.58
N PHE A 238 13.67 -16.79 -14.99
CA PHE A 238 12.50 -17.53 -15.50
C PHE A 238 11.96 -16.95 -16.80
N ASP A 239 11.99 -15.62 -16.94
CA ASP A 239 11.47 -14.93 -18.11
C ASP A 239 12.24 -13.61 -18.36
N PRO A 240 12.68 -13.34 -19.60
CA PRO A 240 13.34 -12.08 -19.95
C PRO A 240 12.47 -10.84 -19.71
N GLY A 241 11.15 -10.92 -19.97
CA GLY A 241 10.24 -9.79 -19.77
C GLY A 241 10.05 -9.44 -18.29
N LEU A 242 10.00 -10.44 -17.40
CA LEU A 242 10.04 -10.23 -15.96
C LEU A 242 11.33 -9.52 -15.53
N ARG A 243 12.47 -9.96 -16.06
CA ARG A 243 13.77 -9.32 -15.80
C ARG A 243 13.79 -7.86 -16.22
N ASP A 244 13.33 -7.55 -17.43
CA ASP A 244 13.32 -6.19 -17.96
C ASP A 244 12.43 -5.27 -17.12
N ARG A 245 11.23 -5.72 -16.73
CA ARG A 245 10.33 -4.96 -15.84
C ARG A 245 10.93 -4.71 -14.46
N ILE A 246 11.66 -5.67 -13.91
CA ILE A 246 12.35 -5.50 -12.62
C ILE A 246 13.51 -4.50 -12.77
N ASP A 247 14.25 -4.53 -13.88
CA ASP A 247 15.32 -3.58 -14.15
C ASP A 247 14.80 -2.15 -14.38
N GLU A 248 13.68 -1.99 -15.09
CA GLU A 248 12.94 -0.74 -15.24
C GLU A 248 12.51 -0.20 -13.88
N MET A 249 11.83 -1.02 -13.08
CA MET A 249 11.39 -0.64 -11.74
C MET A 249 12.58 -0.25 -10.83
N ASN A 250 13.70 -0.98 -10.90
CA ASN A 250 14.89 -0.65 -10.13
C ASN A 250 15.52 0.69 -10.55
N ALA A 251 15.45 1.04 -11.84
CA ALA A 251 15.86 2.36 -12.33
C ALA A 251 14.94 3.46 -11.77
N GLU A 252 13.61 3.26 -11.82
CA GLU A 252 12.63 4.20 -11.26
C GLU A 252 12.79 4.40 -9.74
N ILE A 253 13.10 3.32 -8.99
CA ILE A 253 13.33 3.38 -7.54
C ILE A 253 14.60 4.20 -7.25
N LYS A 254 15.70 3.98 -7.98
CA LYS A 254 16.94 4.76 -7.82
C LYS A 254 16.70 6.26 -8.08
N GLU A 255 15.82 6.58 -9.03
CA GLU A 255 15.44 7.96 -9.33
C GLU A 255 14.52 8.58 -8.27
N SER A 256 13.73 7.76 -7.56
CA SER A 256 12.73 8.19 -6.57
C SER A 256 13.29 8.27 -5.14
N GLN A 257 14.23 7.39 -4.77
CA GLN A 257 14.89 7.38 -3.45
C GLN A 257 15.71 8.65 -3.18
N ALA A 258 16.07 9.42 -4.22
CA ALA A 258 16.69 10.72 -4.08
C ALA A 258 15.76 11.81 -3.47
N PHE A 259 14.45 11.53 -3.33
CA PHE A 259 13.44 12.56 -3.02
C PHE A 259 12.47 12.26 -1.88
N SER A 260 12.42 11.05 -1.29
CA SER A 260 11.55 10.80 -0.13
C SER A 260 12.07 9.73 0.83
N GLY A 261 12.03 10.04 2.13
CA GLY A 261 12.19 9.07 3.20
C GLY A 261 10.84 8.44 3.53
N ASN A 262 10.79 7.11 3.64
CA ASN A 262 9.65 6.28 4.06
C ASN A 262 8.64 5.83 2.98
N GLN A 263 9.13 5.33 1.84
CA GLN A 263 8.31 4.55 0.87
C GLN A 263 8.71 3.06 0.77
N GLU A 264 9.44 2.51 1.74
CA GLU A 264 9.96 1.14 1.66
C GLU A 264 8.85 0.10 1.43
N ILE A 265 7.73 0.19 2.16
CA ILE A 265 6.59 -0.73 2.00
C ILE A 265 6.00 -0.62 0.58
N GLU A 266 5.83 0.59 0.04
CA GLU A 266 5.31 0.80 -1.31
C GLU A 266 6.25 0.25 -2.39
N ILE A 267 7.56 0.38 -2.19
CA ILE A 267 8.59 -0.15 -3.09
C ILE A 267 8.53 -1.68 -3.11
N ILE A 268 8.50 -2.32 -1.94
CA ILE A 268 8.41 -3.79 -1.83
C ILE A 268 7.08 -4.26 -2.44
N LYS A 269 5.98 -3.58 -2.14
CA LYS A 269 4.65 -3.86 -2.71
C LYS A 269 4.65 -3.79 -4.24
N LYS A 270 5.24 -2.74 -4.82
CA LYS A 270 5.38 -2.58 -6.28
C LYS A 270 6.21 -3.72 -6.88
N ARG A 271 7.32 -4.09 -6.24
CA ARG A 271 8.15 -5.23 -6.66
C ARG A 271 7.35 -6.53 -6.66
N MET A 272 6.64 -6.84 -5.59
CA MET A 272 5.82 -8.05 -5.51
C MET A 272 4.70 -8.05 -6.56
N ASN A 273 4.08 -6.91 -6.87
CA ASN A 273 3.10 -6.81 -7.95
C ASN A 273 3.68 -7.16 -9.33
N VAL A 274 4.92 -6.76 -9.62
CA VAL A 274 5.60 -7.14 -10.86
C VAL A 274 5.75 -8.65 -10.95
N TYR A 275 6.19 -9.31 -9.87
CA TYR A 275 6.29 -10.77 -9.82
C TYR A 275 4.92 -11.45 -9.97
N LEU A 276 3.88 -10.96 -9.28
CA LEU A 276 2.52 -11.51 -9.40
C LEU A 276 1.92 -11.39 -10.80
N ALA A 277 2.36 -10.44 -11.63
CA ALA A 277 1.96 -10.38 -13.04
C ALA A 277 2.44 -11.60 -13.85
N TYR A 278 3.38 -12.39 -13.32
CA TYR A 278 3.90 -13.64 -13.88
C TYR A 278 3.52 -14.85 -12.99
N GLU A 279 2.32 -14.82 -12.41
CA GLU A 279 1.82 -15.82 -11.47
C GLU A 279 1.94 -17.26 -11.99
N GLU A 280 1.59 -17.54 -13.25
CA GLU A 280 1.63 -18.89 -13.82
C GLU A 280 3.06 -19.48 -13.77
N ILE A 281 4.05 -18.68 -14.18
CA ILE A 281 5.47 -19.07 -14.16
C ILE A 281 5.94 -19.29 -12.73
N LEU A 282 5.57 -18.40 -11.81
CA LEU A 282 5.92 -18.53 -10.40
C LEU A 282 5.30 -19.78 -9.76
N LYS A 283 4.08 -20.15 -10.15
CA LYS A 283 3.44 -21.40 -9.69
C LYS A 283 4.17 -22.62 -10.23
N GLU A 284 4.48 -22.65 -11.52
CA GLU A 284 5.22 -23.74 -12.14
C GLU A 284 6.60 -23.96 -11.49
N LYS A 285 7.30 -22.86 -11.17
CA LYS A 285 8.62 -22.89 -10.54
C LYS A 285 8.58 -22.99 -9.01
N GLY A 286 7.41 -22.91 -8.38
CA GLY A 286 7.25 -23.06 -6.93
C GLY A 286 7.56 -21.83 -6.07
N TYR A 287 7.64 -20.62 -6.65
CA TYR A 287 7.95 -19.37 -5.92
C TYR A 287 6.75 -18.46 -5.69
N PHE A 288 5.55 -18.86 -6.13
CA PHE A 288 4.35 -18.05 -5.98
C PHE A 288 3.99 -17.76 -4.51
N LEU A 289 4.15 -18.75 -3.62
CA LEU A 289 3.73 -18.62 -2.22
C LEU A 289 4.51 -17.54 -1.48
N ILE A 290 5.84 -17.50 -1.61
CA ILE A 290 6.67 -16.47 -0.97
C ILE A 290 6.34 -15.06 -1.47
N VAL A 291 6.11 -14.88 -2.78
CA VAL A 291 5.71 -13.59 -3.34
C VAL A 291 4.35 -13.15 -2.81
N LYS A 292 3.36 -14.06 -2.78
CA LYS A 292 2.02 -13.79 -2.25
C LYS A 292 2.06 -13.39 -0.77
N VAL A 293 2.88 -14.08 0.03
CA VAL A 293 3.07 -13.80 1.45
C VAL A 293 3.65 -12.41 1.70
N ILE A 294 4.74 -12.05 1.01
CA ILE A 294 5.35 -10.72 1.13
C ILE A 294 4.34 -9.64 0.70
N ARG A 295 3.61 -9.88 -0.39
CA ARG A 295 2.60 -8.94 -0.88
C ARG A 295 1.49 -8.70 0.15
N LYS A 296 0.99 -9.76 0.79
CA LYS A 296 -0.04 -9.69 1.83
C LYS A 296 0.47 -8.93 3.05
N LEU A 297 1.69 -9.21 3.48
CA LEU A 297 2.34 -8.45 4.55
C LEU A 297 2.41 -6.96 4.25
N CYS A 298 2.76 -6.57 3.02
CA CYS A 298 2.76 -5.16 2.62
C CYS A 298 1.39 -4.50 2.81
N ASP A 299 0.27 -5.18 2.53
CA ASP A 299 -1.06 -4.61 2.78
C ASP A 299 -1.32 -4.39 4.28
N ILE A 300 -0.95 -5.36 5.12
CA ILE A 300 -1.06 -5.25 6.59
C ILE A 300 -0.24 -4.04 7.09
N ALA A 301 1.01 -3.93 6.65
CA ALA A 301 1.90 -2.85 7.11
C ALA A 301 1.49 -1.47 6.58
N SER A 302 0.98 -1.36 5.34
CA SER A 302 0.44 -0.09 4.83
C SER A 302 -0.74 0.41 5.66
N ILE A 303 -1.71 -0.47 5.97
CA ILE A 303 -2.88 -0.13 6.80
C ILE A 303 -2.42 0.32 8.20
N TYR A 304 -1.44 -0.36 8.78
CA TYR A 304 -0.89 0.01 10.08
C TYR A 304 -0.15 1.36 10.03
N GLN A 305 0.67 1.60 9.02
CA GLN A 305 1.42 2.84 8.86
C GLN A 305 0.45 4.04 8.76
N GLU A 306 -0.61 3.93 7.97
CA GLU A 306 -1.65 4.97 7.88
C GLU A 306 -2.34 5.21 9.23
N LYS A 307 -2.68 4.14 9.95
CA LYS A 307 -3.30 4.23 11.28
C LYS A 307 -2.37 4.86 12.31
N SER A 308 -1.08 4.51 12.28
CA SER A 308 -0.06 5.07 13.18
C SER A 308 0.13 6.56 12.90
N GLN A 309 0.26 6.96 11.62
CA GLN A 309 0.35 8.36 11.23
C GLN A 309 -0.87 9.17 11.67
N ARG A 310 -2.09 8.64 11.50
CA ARG A 310 -3.31 9.29 12.03
C ARG A 310 -3.27 9.44 13.54
N THR A 311 -2.87 8.40 14.26
CA THR A 311 -2.78 8.43 15.73
C THR A 311 -1.73 9.44 16.21
N GLU A 312 -0.60 9.55 15.52
CA GLU A 312 0.42 10.56 15.79
C GLU A 312 -0.09 11.97 15.52
N LEU A 313 -0.77 12.19 14.39
CA LEU A 313 -1.43 13.47 14.07
C LEU A 313 -2.47 13.83 15.13
N ASP A 314 -3.31 12.89 15.56
CA ASP A 314 -4.31 13.12 16.61
C ASP A 314 -3.65 13.46 17.95
N LYS A 315 -2.54 12.80 18.30
CA LYS A 315 -1.74 13.13 19.50
C LYS A 315 -1.16 14.54 19.40
N LEU A 316 -0.57 14.90 18.25
CA LEU A 316 -0.01 16.23 18.02
C LEU A 316 -1.11 17.30 18.09
N LEU A 317 -2.26 17.08 17.45
CA LEU A 317 -3.41 17.97 17.54
C LEU A 317 -3.84 18.16 18.98
N LYS A 318 -3.94 17.07 19.75
CA LYS A 318 -4.28 17.13 21.18
C LYS A 318 -3.26 17.94 21.97
N VAL A 319 -1.96 17.80 21.67
CA VAL A 319 -0.90 18.60 22.30
C VAL A 319 -1.10 20.08 22.00
N TYR A 320 -1.32 20.48 20.75
CA TYR A 320 -1.56 21.88 20.39
C TYR A 320 -2.84 22.45 21.04
N LEU A 321 -3.91 21.67 21.12
CA LEU A 321 -5.13 22.07 21.84
C LEU A 321 -4.88 22.22 23.35
N THR A 322 -4.12 21.31 23.95
CA THR A 322 -3.76 21.39 25.37
C THR A 322 -2.84 22.59 25.65
N MET A 323 -1.95 22.94 24.71
CA MET A 323 -1.15 24.16 24.78
C MET A 323 -2.03 25.41 24.76
N LEU A 324 -3.02 25.46 23.86
CA LEU A 324 -4.00 26.56 23.79
C LEU A 324 -4.84 26.70 25.07
N GLU A 325 -5.14 25.57 25.75
CA GLU A 325 -5.81 25.53 27.05
C GLU A 325 -4.90 25.86 28.24
N SER A 326 -3.59 25.71 28.07
CA SER A 326 -2.62 25.96 29.13
C SER A 326 -2.55 27.44 29.47
N THR A 327 -2.68 27.74 30.76
CA THR A 327 -2.49 29.07 31.32
C THR A 327 -1.03 29.38 31.66
N PHE A 328 -0.12 28.43 31.48
CA PHE A 328 1.23 28.49 32.05
C PHE A 328 2.21 29.34 31.24
N ASP A 329 2.04 29.43 29.93
CA ASP A 329 2.93 30.17 29.02
C ASP A 329 2.14 31.09 28.08
N PHE A 330 2.71 32.23 27.72
CA PHE A 330 2.09 33.15 26.77
C PHE A 330 2.09 32.58 25.35
N ASP A 331 3.19 31.94 24.96
CA ASP A 331 3.32 31.33 23.62
C ASP A 331 2.38 30.15 23.41
N SER A 332 1.90 29.51 24.49
CA SER A 332 0.89 28.47 24.41
C SER A 332 -0.52 29.04 24.25
N ARG A 333 -0.81 30.22 24.82
CA ARG A 333 -2.11 30.92 24.71
C ARG A 333 -2.32 31.61 23.36
N LEU A 334 -1.24 32.17 22.80
CA LEU A 334 -1.19 32.76 21.47
C LEU A 334 -0.20 31.95 20.61
N LEU A 335 -0.64 30.78 20.17
CA LEU A 335 0.17 29.83 19.43
C LEU A 335 0.51 30.38 18.05
N ARG A 336 1.78 30.25 17.66
CA ARG A 336 2.32 30.73 16.38
C ARG A 336 3.06 29.59 15.67
N ILE A 337 2.67 29.31 14.43
CA ILE A 337 3.23 28.23 13.61
C ILE A 337 3.82 28.85 12.33
N ASN A 338 5.04 28.48 11.95
CA ASN A 338 5.73 29.02 10.79
C ASN A 338 5.44 28.19 9.54
N LEU A 339 4.56 28.70 8.69
CA LEU A 339 4.09 27.97 7.51
C LEU A 339 5.16 27.74 6.42
N GLU A 340 6.34 28.35 6.53
CA GLU A 340 7.43 28.19 5.56
C GLU A 340 8.52 27.22 6.02
N LYS A 341 8.69 26.99 7.33
CA LYS A 341 9.75 26.13 7.89
C LYS A 341 9.25 24.78 8.40
N ASP A 342 7.95 24.64 8.63
CA ASP A 342 7.40 23.51 9.37
C ASP A 342 7.10 22.26 8.51
N THR A 343 6.97 21.12 9.16
CA THR A 343 6.87 19.81 8.51
C THR A 343 5.52 19.61 7.81
N LYS A 344 5.43 18.61 6.91
CA LYS A 344 4.17 18.23 6.25
C LYS A 344 3.04 17.92 7.25
N ASN A 345 3.40 17.44 8.44
CA ASN A 345 2.46 17.16 9.52
C ASN A 345 1.91 18.47 10.13
N ASP A 346 2.75 19.47 10.37
CA ASP A 346 2.34 20.76 10.94
C ASP A 346 1.34 21.50 10.06
N MET A 347 1.51 21.46 8.74
CA MET A 347 0.53 22.01 7.79
C MET A 347 -0.84 21.33 7.89
N THR A 348 -0.85 20.02 8.10
CA THR A 348 -2.09 19.23 8.27
C THR A 348 -2.77 19.58 9.59
N ILE A 349 -1.98 19.76 10.66
CA ILE A 349 -2.48 20.19 11.97
C ILE A 349 -3.03 21.62 11.92
N VAL A 350 -2.35 22.54 11.22
CA VAL A 350 -2.82 23.91 10.99
C VAL A 350 -4.21 23.91 10.34
N GLU A 351 -4.43 23.06 9.33
CA GLU A 351 -5.76 22.92 8.70
C GLU A 351 -6.81 22.36 9.67
N GLN A 352 -6.46 21.39 10.50
CA GLN A 352 -7.38 20.83 11.50
C GLN A 352 -7.72 21.84 12.60
N LEU A 353 -6.73 22.63 13.07
CA LEU A 353 -6.95 23.70 14.03
C LEU A 353 -7.88 24.79 13.47
N ARG A 354 -7.70 25.19 12.20
CA ARG A 354 -8.61 26.15 11.52
C ARG A 354 -10.06 25.68 11.43
N LYS A 355 -10.28 24.36 11.34
CA LYS A 355 -11.62 23.76 11.28
C LYS A 355 -12.24 23.57 12.67
N ASN A 356 -11.47 23.72 13.74
CA ASN A 356 -11.97 23.52 15.10
C ASN A 356 -12.78 24.74 15.56
N PRO A 357 -14.06 24.60 15.93
CA PRO A 357 -14.92 25.72 16.33
C PRO A 357 -14.46 26.44 17.61
N ASN A 358 -13.66 25.76 18.44
CA ASN A 358 -13.16 26.30 19.71
C ASN A 358 -11.83 27.07 19.54
N VAL A 359 -11.31 27.18 18.32
CA VAL A 359 -10.02 27.80 18.03
C VAL A 359 -10.21 28.93 17.02
N LEU A 360 -9.78 30.13 17.40
CA LEU A 360 -9.68 31.26 16.49
C LEU A 360 -8.39 31.14 15.69
N SER A 361 -8.43 31.53 14.42
CA SER A 361 -7.25 31.50 13.56
C SER A 361 -7.09 32.79 12.77
N ALA A 362 -5.83 33.16 12.51
CA ALA A 362 -5.47 34.24 11.61
C ALA A 362 -4.11 33.96 10.95
N GLU A 363 -3.81 34.71 9.90
CA GLU A 363 -2.50 34.67 9.24
C GLU A 363 -1.83 36.04 9.34
N TRP A 364 -0.52 36.04 9.50
CA TRP A 364 0.28 37.25 9.51
C TRP A 364 1.59 37.04 8.76
N LEU A 365 2.03 38.07 8.02
CA LEU A 365 3.28 38.03 7.28
C LEU A 365 4.35 38.84 8.02
N ASP A 366 5.34 38.14 8.55
CA ASP A 366 6.55 38.76 9.08
C ASP A 366 7.51 39.14 7.94
N SER A 367 8.63 39.79 8.28
CA SER A 367 9.66 40.14 7.30
C SER A 367 10.28 38.91 6.63
N GLU A 368 10.29 37.77 7.31
CA GLU A 368 10.97 36.57 6.84
C GLU A 368 10.03 35.42 6.48
N ALA A 369 8.88 35.29 7.15
CA ALA A 369 8.01 34.12 7.00
C ALA A 369 6.52 34.44 7.18
N LYS A 370 5.69 33.56 6.65
CA LYS A 370 4.25 33.53 6.91
C LYS A 370 3.92 32.75 8.18
N MET A 371 3.23 33.38 9.12
CA MET A 371 2.84 32.80 10.40
C MET A 371 1.34 32.51 10.43
N ALA A 372 0.96 31.33 10.94
CA ALA A 372 -0.40 31.04 11.39
C ALA A 372 -0.51 31.29 12.89
N ILE A 373 -1.54 32.01 13.31
CA ILE A 373 -1.77 32.42 14.69
C ILE A 373 -3.06 31.78 15.18
N PHE A 374 -3.02 31.21 16.38
CA PHE A 374 -4.16 30.57 17.00
C PHE A 374 -4.36 31.02 18.45
N ALA A 375 -5.61 31.12 18.88
CA ALA A 375 -5.98 31.23 20.29
C ALA A 375 -7.31 30.51 20.54
N LEU A 376 -7.65 30.23 21.79
CA LEU A 376 -8.97 29.70 22.13
C LEU A 376 -10.06 30.73 21.84
N ASN A 377 -11.18 30.25 21.29
CA ASN A 377 -12.42 30.99 21.17
C ASN A 377 -13.12 31.13 22.53
N ASN A 378 -12.46 31.84 23.44
CA ASN A 378 -12.92 32.10 24.80
C ASN A 378 -12.62 33.54 25.16
N ILE A 379 -13.67 34.29 25.47
CA ILE A 379 -13.61 35.71 25.85
C ILE A 379 -12.63 35.95 27.02
N ALA A 380 -12.61 35.06 28.03
CA ALA A 380 -11.69 35.18 29.16
C ALA A 380 -10.23 35.04 28.72
N SER A 381 -9.93 34.04 27.89
CA SER A 381 -8.59 33.82 27.35
C SER A 381 -8.09 35.03 26.54
N LEU A 382 -8.94 35.59 25.68
CA LEU A 382 -8.62 36.80 24.91
C LEU A 382 -8.35 38.02 25.79
N LYS A 383 -9.10 38.21 26.88
CA LYS A 383 -8.85 39.28 27.86
C LYS A 383 -7.52 39.10 28.56
N GLU A 384 -7.18 37.87 28.94
CA GLU A 384 -5.91 37.55 29.58
C GLU A 384 -4.73 37.77 28.63
N ILE A 385 -4.82 37.32 27.36
CA ILE A 385 -3.79 37.58 26.35
C ILE A 385 -3.55 39.09 26.21
N ASN A 386 -4.61 39.89 26.07
CA ASN A 386 -4.49 41.34 25.94
C ASN A 386 -3.85 42.01 27.18
N SER A 387 -4.18 41.51 28.38
CA SER A 387 -3.62 42.02 29.63
C SER A 387 -2.14 41.64 29.78
N LEU A 388 -1.78 40.39 29.47
CA LEU A 388 -0.38 39.91 29.49
C LEU A 388 0.51 40.69 28.53
N ILE A 389 0.01 41.00 27.33
CA ILE A 389 0.70 41.86 26.35
C ILE A 389 0.98 43.24 26.93
N TYR A 390 0.02 43.82 27.65
CA TYR A 390 0.15 45.15 28.24
C TYR A 390 1.12 45.20 29.43
N GLU A 391 1.08 44.17 30.28
CA GLU A 391 1.87 44.11 31.52
C GLU A 391 3.35 43.77 31.29
N ASN A 392 3.67 43.03 30.23
CA ASN A 392 5.02 42.55 29.97
C ASN A 392 5.72 43.37 28.89
N TYR A 393 6.68 44.20 29.29
CA TYR A 393 7.55 44.98 28.40
C TYR A 393 8.41 44.14 27.44
N ARG A 394 8.53 42.82 27.65
CA ARG A 394 9.24 41.91 26.75
C ARG A 394 8.51 41.70 25.41
N PHE A 395 7.20 41.91 25.37
CA PHE A 395 6.44 41.69 24.15
C PHE A 395 6.72 42.79 23.12
N THR A 396 7.13 42.36 21.94
CA THR A 396 7.42 43.22 20.79
C THR A 396 6.13 43.70 20.12
N THR A 397 6.27 44.73 19.29
CA THR A 397 5.24 45.24 18.37
C THR A 397 4.53 44.10 17.60
N GLU A 398 5.21 43.00 17.33
CA GLU A 398 4.72 41.85 16.58
C GLU A 398 3.60 41.11 17.32
N TYR A 399 3.72 40.87 18.63
CA TYR A 399 2.68 40.16 19.40
C TYR A 399 1.36 40.93 19.44
N ILE A 400 1.44 42.26 19.54
CA ILE A 400 0.27 43.13 19.48
C ILE A 400 -0.39 43.05 18.09
N LEU A 401 0.43 42.98 17.03
CA LEU A 401 -0.06 42.86 15.65
C LEU A 401 -0.66 41.48 15.37
N TYR A 402 -0.09 40.40 15.91
CA TYR A 402 -0.68 39.06 15.83
C TYR A 402 -2.04 39.00 16.53
N PHE A 403 -2.13 39.54 17.74
CA PHE A 403 -3.39 39.58 18.48
C PHE A 403 -4.42 40.46 17.76
N LYS A 404 -4.01 41.60 17.20
CA LYS A 404 -4.85 42.44 16.34
C LYS A 404 -5.40 41.67 15.13
N ALA A 405 -4.53 40.95 14.42
CA ALA A 405 -4.91 40.17 13.24
C ALA A 405 -5.93 39.07 13.60
N LEU A 406 -5.73 38.42 14.74
CA LEU A 406 -6.67 37.41 15.27
C LEU A 406 -8.06 38.00 15.56
N VAL A 407 -8.11 39.16 16.22
CA VAL A 407 -9.37 39.84 16.56
C VAL A 407 -10.09 40.38 15.31
N GLU A 408 -9.36 40.93 14.33
CA GLU A 408 -9.94 41.44 13.08
C GLU A 408 -10.46 40.32 12.18
N ALA A 409 -9.73 39.20 12.06
CA ALA A 409 -10.15 38.06 11.24
C ALA A 409 -11.41 37.36 11.80
N ASN A 410 -11.63 37.44 13.11
CA ASN A 410 -12.72 36.75 13.81
C ASN A 410 -13.70 37.76 14.46
N GLU A 411 -13.91 38.92 13.83
CA GLU A 411 -14.71 40.01 14.41
C GLU A 411 -16.12 39.56 14.82
N VAL A 412 -16.75 38.67 14.03
CA VAL A 412 -18.10 38.15 14.28
C VAL A 412 -18.18 37.41 15.61
N ASP A 413 -17.22 36.53 15.88
CA ASP A 413 -17.18 35.69 17.08
C ASP A 413 -16.70 36.47 18.31
N VAL A 414 -15.81 37.44 18.09
CA VAL A 414 -15.16 38.20 19.17
C VAL A 414 -15.95 39.46 19.54
N LYS A 415 -16.94 39.91 18.75
CA LYS A 415 -17.76 41.11 19.00
C LYS A 415 -18.23 41.31 20.45
N PRO A 416 -18.65 40.27 21.21
CA PRO A 416 -19.06 40.44 22.61
C PRO A 416 -17.96 40.97 23.54
N ILE A 417 -16.67 40.73 23.25
CA ILE A 417 -15.55 41.18 24.10
C ILE A 417 -15.45 42.70 24.18
N PHE A 418 -15.85 43.41 23.10
CA PHE A 418 -15.78 44.86 23.00
C PHE A 418 -16.84 45.58 23.86
N LYS A 419 -17.78 44.84 24.47
CA LYS A 419 -18.67 45.38 25.49
C LYS A 419 -17.97 45.59 26.83
N ASP A 420 -16.80 45.00 27.04
CA ASP A 420 -15.99 45.20 28.24
C ASP A 420 -15.09 46.43 28.09
N GLU A 421 -15.39 47.48 28.87
CA GLU A 421 -14.64 48.74 28.86
C GLU A 421 -13.16 48.58 29.23
N ASN A 422 -12.84 47.65 30.14
CA ASN A 422 -11.45 47.39 30.55
C ASN A 422 -10.65 46.78 29.40
N PHE A 423 -11.24 45.81 28.70
CA PHE A 423 -10.63 45.22 27.52
C PHE A 423 -10.36 46.28 26.45
N VAL A 424 -11.37 47.09 26.11
CA VAL A 424 -11.25 48.16 25.10
C VAL A 424 -10.15 49.15 25.46
N LYS A 425 -10.05 49.53 26.73
CA LYS A 425 -9.02 50.47 27.22
C LYS A 425 -7.61 49.88 27.10
N ILE A 426 -7.40 48.63 27.52
CA ILE A 426 -6.09 47.96 27.46
C ILE A 426 -5.71 47.69 25.99
N TYR A 427 -6.64 47.16 25.20
CA TYR A 427 -6.43 46.89 23.79
C TYR A 427 -6.09 48.17 23.02
N GLY A 428 -6.80 49.27 23.31
CA GLY A 428 -6.51 50.59 22.76
C GLY A 428 -5.10 51.09 23.12
N ARG A 429 -4.64 50.90 24.37
CA ARG A 429 -3.27 51.26 24.79
C ARG A 429 -2.20 50.41 24.08
N ASN A 430 -2.42 49.10 23.96
CA ASN A 430 -1.54 48.21 23.21
C ASN A 430 -1.44 48.63 21.74
N LEU A 431 -2.55 48.93 21.08
CA LEU A 431 -2.54 49.40 19.69
C LEU A 431 -1.87 50.77 19.54
N GLN A 432 -2.09 51.69 20.50
CA GLN A 432 -1.43 52.99 20.50
C GLN A 432 0.09 52.84 20.57
N SER A 433 0.63 51.98 21.45
CA SER A 433 2.08 51.79 21.57
C SER A 433 2.71 51.29 20.25
N VAL A 434 2.03 50.42 19.53
CA VAL A 434 2.42 50.00 18.17
C VAL A 434 2.38 51.18 17.21
N TYR A 435 1.28 51.92 17.14
CA TYR A 435 1.18 53.05 16.22
C TYR A 435 2.21 54.15 16.51
N PHE A 436 2.58 54.35 17.78
CA PHE A 436 3.67 55.23 18.18
C PHE A 436 5.01 54.87 17.53
N HIS A 437 5.23 53.60 17.18
CA HIS A 437 6.41 53.18 16.45
C HIS A 437 6.39 53.64 14.98
N TYR A 438 5.21 53.66 14.35
CA TYR A 438 5.03 53.97 12.93
C TYR A 438 4.70 55.43 12.62
N ILE A 439 4.28 56.22 13.61
CA ILE A 439 4.03 57.66 13.42
C ILE A 439 5.34 58.47 13.48
N PRO A 440 5.48 59.50 12.63
CA PRO A 440 6.58 60.46 12.72
C PRO A 440 6.70 61.14 14.10
N TRP A 441 7.92 61.55 14.48
CA TRP A 441 8.23 62.12 15.79
C TRP A 441 7.38 63.35 16.17
N PHE A 442 7.01 64.18 15.19
CA PHE A 442 6.22 65.39 15.44
C PHE A 442 4.77 65.09 15.85
N TYR A 443 4.16 63.97 15.40
CA TYR A 443 2.86 63.53 15.91
C TYR A 443 2.92 63.13 17.39
N LYS A 444 4.09 62.68 17.86
CA LYS A 444 4.32 62.34 19.27
C LYS A 444 4.33 63.58 20.17
N LEU A 445 4.79 64.72 19.65
CA LEU A 445 4.70 66.00 20.36
C LEU A 445 3.25 66.44 20.53
N PHE A 446 2.42 66.32 19.48
CA PHE A 446 0.99 66.65 19.55
C PHE A 446 0.21 65.76 20.52
N TYR A 447 0.68 64.54 20.77
CA TYR A 447 0.14 63.69 21.82
C TYR A 447 0.43 64.22 23.21
N ILE A 448 1.68 64.66 23.47
CA ILE A 448 2.07 65.29 24.75
C ILE A 448 1.28 66.59 24.97
N LEU A 449 1.02 67.34 23.89
CA LEU A 449 0.25 68.59 23.91
C LEU A 449 -1.28 68.39 23.95
N GLY A 450 -1.77 67.14 23.95
CA GLY A 450 -3.21 66.84 24.06
C GLY A 450 -4.05 67.16 22.82
N VAL A 451 -3.45 67.33 21.64
CA VAL A 451 -4.18 67.71 20.40
C VAL A 451 -4.72 66.47 19.69
N THR A 452 -5.87 65.98 20.16
CA THR A 452 -6.48 64.71 19.72
C THR A 452 -6.76 64.58 18.22
N PRO A 453 -7.21 65.60 17.46
CA PRO A 453 -7.50 65.44 16.03
C PRO A 453 -6.24 65.14 15.20
N ILE A 454 -5.12 65.77 15.53
CA ILE A 454 -3.84 65.59 14.84
C ILE A 454 -3.25 64.21 15.16
N VAL A 455 -3.35 63.78 16.41
CA VAL A 455 -2.91 62.44 16.85
C VAL A 455 -3.73 61.35 16.15
N ASN A 456 -5.05 61.52 16.02
CA ASN A 456 -5.93 60.58 15.32
C ASN A 456 -5.57 60.45 13.83
N SER A 457 -5.21 61.56 13.17
CA SER A 457 -4.67 61.55 11.81
C SER A 457 -3.35 60.76 11.72
N GLY A 458 -2.47 60.92 12.72
CA GLY A 458 -1.25 60.12 12.85
C GLY A 458 -1.54 58.62 12.97
N TYR A 459 -2.48 58.21 13.82
CA TYR A 459 -2.87 56.81 13.96
C TYR A 459 -3.48 56.22 12.69
N ALA A 460 -4.30 56.99 11.96
CA ALA A 460 -4.83 56.57 10.67
C ALA A 460 -3.69 56.30 9.66
N LYS A 461 -2.66 57.15 9.65
CA LYS A 461 -1.46 56.97 8.82
C LYS A 461 -0.61 55.77 9.25
N ALA A 462 -0.47 55.49 10.54
CA ALA A 462 0.20 54.30 11.03
C ALA A 462 -0.53 53.01 10.59
N LYS A 463 -1.86 53.00 10.70
CA LYS A 463 -2.68 51.88 10.21
C LYS A 463 -2.46 51.64 8.71
N SER A 464 -2.49 52.69 7.89
CA SER A 464 -2.28 52.53 6.44
C SER A 464 -0.88 52.03 6.09
N ILE A 465 0.16 52.48 6.80
CA ILE A 465 1.53 51.97 6.63
C ILE A 465 1.60 50.46 6.92
N ILE A 466 1.00 50.02 8.04
CA ILE A 466 0.99 48.60 8.42
C ILE A 466 0.23 47.77 7.37
N THR A 467 -0.94 48.22 6.93
CA THR A 467 -1.73 47.54 5.91
C THR A 467 -0.98 47.44 4.58
N TYR A 468 -0.35 48.54 4.14
CA TYR A 468 0.45 48.54 2.92
C TYR A 468 1.66 47.61 3.02
N ALA A 469 2.35 47.60 4.17
CA ALA A 469 3.45 46.67 4.41
C ALA A 469 3.01 45.20 4.38
N GLN A 470 1.83 44.88 4.92
CA GLN A 470 1.26 43.52 4.83
C GLN A 470 0.91 43.13 3.38
N MET A 471 0.30 44.05 2.61
CA MET A 471 0.00 43.82 1.20
C MET A 471 1.26 43.61 0.35
N ASP A 472 2.30 44.43 0.56
CA ASP A 472 3.57 44.29 -0.14
C ASP A 472 4.26 42.95 0.20
N ARG A 473 4.27 42.55 1.47
CA ARG A 473 4.78 41.25 1.90
C ARG A 473 3.99 40.10 1.29
N GLN A 474 2.67 40.21 1.19
CA GLN A 474 1.83 39.20 0.56
C GLN A 474 2.18 39.04 -0.91
N PHE A 475 2.32 40.14 -1.63
CA PHE A 475 2.72 40.14 -3.04
C PHE A 475 4.11 39.50 -3.23
N GLN A 476 5.08 39.85 -2.38
CA GLN A 476 6.41 39.26 -2.41
C GLN A 476 6.38 37.76 -2.10
N TYR A 477 5.57 37.33 -1.13
CA TYR A 477 5.39 35.92 -0.80
C TYR A 477 4.80 35.13 -1.99
N GLU A 478 3.74 35.63 -2.61
CA GLU A 478 3.12 35.01 -3.78
C GLU A 478 4.11 34.89 -4.94
N LYS A 479 4.91 35.93 -5.19
CA LYS A 479 5.96 35.93 -6.22
C LYS A 479 7.09 34.93 -5.92
N ARG A 480 7.51 34.80 -4.66
CA ARG A 480 8.51 33.79 -4.24
C ARG A 480 7.96 32.36 -4.39
N ARG A 481 6.70 32.15 -4.01
CA ARG A 481 6.03 30.85 -4.13
C ARG A 481 5.88 30.46 -5.60
N GLU A 482 5.45 31.38 -6.46
CA GLU A 482 5.34 31.15 -7.89
C GLU A 482 6.69 30.86 -8.54
N SER A 483 7.75 31.60 -8.19
CA SER A 483 9.09 31.36 -8.74
C SER A 483 9.66 30.00 -8.29
N PHE A 484 9.40 29.58 -7.04
CA PHE A 484 9.74 28.25 -6.56
C PHE A 484 9.04 27.15 -7.37
N PHE A 485 7.73 27.28 -7.62
CA PHE A 485 6.99 26.32 -8.43
C PHE A 485 7.48 26.31 -9.89
N ARG A 486 7.73 27.47 -10.50
CA ARG A 486 8.30 27.57 -11.85
C ARG A 486 9.67 26.91 -11.92
N LYS A 487 10.54 27.12 -10.93
CA LYS A 487 11.85 26.46 -10.87
C LYS A 487 11.72 24.94 -10.77
N LYS A 488 10.84 24.45 -9.89
CA LYS A 488 10.58 23.01 -9.72
C LYS A 488 9.99 22.37 -10.98
N LEU A 489 9.10 23.07 -11.68
CA LEU A 489 8.58 22.62 -12.98
C LEU A 489 9.68 22.55 -14.03
N LYS A 490 10.52 23.58 -14.13
CA LYS A 490 11.66 23.60 -15.06
C LYS A 490 12.67 22.48 -14.77
N GLU A 491 12.99 22.24 -13.50
CA GLU A 491 13.85 21.11 -13.10
C GLU A 491 13.25 19.76 -13.51
N ARG A 492 11.92 19.62 -13.43
CA ARG A 492 11.22 18.41 -13.87
C ARG A 492 11.25 18.26 -15.39
N GLU A 493 11.05 19.35 -16.14
CA GLU A 493 11.14 19.36 -17.61
C GLU A 493 12.56 19.02 -18.08
N GLU A 494 13.58 19.65 -17.50
CA GLU A 494 14.99 19.37 -17.79
C GLU A 494 15.37 17.91 -17.47
N LYS A 495 14.80 17.34 -16.40
CA LYS A 495 14.99 15.92 -16.07
C LYS A 495 14.33 15.01 -17.10
N ILE A 496 13.06 15.26 -17.46
CA ILE A 496 12.35 14.50 -18.50
C ILE A 496 13.09 14.57 -19.85
N GLU A 497 13.66 15.73 -20.19
CA GLU A 497 14.44 15.89 -21.41
C GLU A 497 15.74 15.08 -21.37
N LYS A 498 16.46 15.07 -20.24
CA LYS A 498 17.64 14.22 -20.04
C LYS A 498 17.29 12.73 -20.13
N ASP A 499 16.19 12.32 -19.54
CA ASP A 499 15.74 10.92 -19.54
C ASP A 499 15.37 10.47 -20.96
N LYS A 500 14.65 11.32 -21.70
CA LYS A 500 14.37 11.10 -23.14
C LYS A 500 15.64 10.98 -23.96
N LYS A 501 16.64 11.84 -23.73
CA LYS A 501 17.95 11.74 -24.41
C LYS A 501 18.63 10.40 -24.13
N ILE A 502 18.65 9.94 -22.88
CA ILE A 502 19.23 8.65 -22.48
C ILE A 502 18.46 7.47 -23.09
N GLN A 503 17.13 7.51 -23.07
CA GLN A 503 16.29 6.48 -23.68
C GLN A 503 16.53 6.39 -25.19
N ASN A 504 16.56 7.54 -25.88
CA ASN A 504 16.87 7.59 -27.30
C ASN A 504 18.27 7.01 -27.60
N LYS A 505 19.28 7.29 -26.77
CA LYS A 505 20.62 6.67 -26.89
C LYS A 505 20.53 5.14 -26.85
N ARG A 506 19.79 4.58 -25.88
CA ARG A 506 19.62 3.13 -25.72
C ARG A 506 18.93 2.50 -26.93
N VAL A 507 17.84 3.11 -27.41
CA VAL A 507 17.10 2.63 -28.58
C VAL A 507 17.98 2.69 -29.83
N LEU A 508 18.79 3.74 -29.99
CA LEU A 508 19.71 3.84 -31.13
C LEU A 508 20.82 2.77 -31.08
N ILE A 509 21.37 2.49 -29.90
CA ILE A 509 22.33 1.39 -29.69
C ILE A 509 21.70 0.05 -30.06
N GLN A 510 20.46 -0.19 -29.62
CA GLN A 510 19.72 -1.42 -29.93
C GLN A 510 19.47 -1.56 -31.43
N ALA A 511 19.08 -0.47 -32.12
CA ALA A 511 18.91 -0.46 -33.57
C ALA A 511 20.22 -0.82 -34.29
N ILE A 512 21.34 -0.26 -33.85
CA ILE A 512 22.69 -0.56 -34.40
C ILE A 512 23.05 -2.04 -34.14
N GLU A 513 22.79 -2.57 -32.95
CA GLU A 513 23.03 -3.98 -32.64
C GLU A 513 22.18 -4.93 -33.48
N GLU A 514 20.89 -4.63 -33.63
CA GLU A 514 19.98 -5.42 -34.43
C GLU A 514 20.43 -5.44 -35.89
N ALA A 515 20.77 -4.29 -36.46
CA ALA A 515 21.25 -4.18 -37.83
C ALA A 515 22.50 -5.03 -38.05
N PHE A 516 23.56 -4.80 -37.25
CA PHE A 516 24.85 -5.46 -37.46
C PHE A 516 24.82 -6.95 -37.10
N PHE A 517 24.24 -7.34 -35.96
CA PHE A 517 24.38 -8.70 -35.43
C PHE A 517 23.22 -9.62 -35.76
N SER A 518 21.99 -9.09 -35.87
CA SER A 518 20.80 -9.89 -36.13
C SER A 518 20.47 -9.92 -37.62
N LYS A 519 20.30 -8.75 -38.22
CA LYS A 519 19.90 -8.59 -39.63
C LYS A 519 21.06 -8.68 -40.61
N ARG A 520 22.30 -8.54 -40.11
CA ARG A 520 23.54 -8.63 -40.89
C ARG A 520 23.65 -7.58 -42.00
N ILE A 521 23.16 -6.37 -41.74
CA ILE A 521 23.18 -5.23 -42.67
C ILE A 521 23.80 -4.03 -41.95
N PRO A 522 24.57 -3.15 -42.63
CA PRO A 522 25.03 -1.90 -42.04
C PRO A 522 23.84 -0.99 -41.70
N PRO A 523 23.74 -0.43 -40.47
CA PRO A 523 22.69 0.49 -40.06
C PRO A 523 22.86 1.85 -40.74
N THR A 524 22.25 2.00 -41.92
CA THR A 524 22.14 3.30 -42.58
C THR A 524 21.09 4.17 -41.90
N VAL A 525 21.18 5.50 -42.07
CA VAL A 525 20.16 6.45 -41.59
C VAL A 525 18.79 6.08 -42.14
N GLU A 526 18.69 5.75 -43.43
CA GLU A 526 17.46 5.27 -44.08
C GLU A 526 16.88 4.04 -43.36
N TRP A 527 17.74 3.06 -43.06
CA TRP A 527 17.32 1.84 -42.39
C TRP A 527 16.84 2.11 -40.96
N ILE A 528 17.53 2.97 -40.21
CA ILE A 528 17.15 3.33 -38.85
C ILE A 528 15.80 4.05 -38.85
N GLN A 529 15.59 5.01 -39.75
CA GLN A 529 14.32 5.75 -39.86
C GLN A 529 13.15 4.84 -40.26
N ALA A 530 13.40 3.87 -41.16
CA ALA A 530 12.37 2.94 -41.61
C ALA A 530 11.94 1.93 -40.53
N ASN A 531 12.88 1.47 -39.69
CA ASN A 531 12.60 0.46 -38.66
C ASN A 531 12.29 1.07 -37.28
N TYR A 532 12.73 2.30 -37.03
CA TYR A 532 12.57 3.02 -35.77
C TYR A 532 12.03 4.44 -36.02
N PRO A 533 10.70 4.61 -36.15
CA PRO A 533 10.06 5.88 -36.50
C PRO A 533 10.29 7.03 -35.50
N ILE A 534 10.84 6.72 -34.33
CA ILE A 534 11.21 7.70 -33.31
C ILE A 534 12.39 8.58 -33.73
N PHE A 535 13.23 8.10 -34.67
CA PHE A 535 14.37 8.84 -35.18
C PHE A 535 14.00 9.58 -36.46
N ASN A 536 14.10 10.91 -36.42
CA ASN A 536 14.16 11.74 -37.62
C ASN A 536 15.60 12.27 -37.82
N LEU A 537 15.87 12.87 -38.97
CA LEU A 537 17.22 13.33 -39.32
C LEU A 537 17.74 14.39 -38.32
N GLU A 538 16.88 15.32 -37.88
CA GLU A 538 17.22 16.36 -36.90
C GLU A 538 17.58 15.78 -35.52
N LEU A 539 16.87 14.75 -35.04
CA LEU A 539 17.15 14.09 -33.77
C LEU A 539 18.46 13.31 -33.84
N LEU A 540 18.70 12.60 -34.94
CA LEU A 540 19.96 11.88 -35.15
C LEU A 540 21.14 12.86 -35.21
N GLU A 541 21.01 13.98 -35.93
CA GLU A 541 22.02 15.04 -35.98
C GLU A 541 22.36 15.62 -34.60
N LYS A 542 21.37 15.81 -33.73
CA LYS A 542 21.59 16.25 -32.35
C LYS A 542 22.25 15.17 -31.50
N MET A 543 21.92 13.89 -31.71
CA MET A 543 22.45 12.78 -30.94
C MET A 543 23.90 12.39 -31.30
N MET A 544 24.31 12.57 -32.56
CA MET A 544 25.67 12.22 -32.99
C MET A 544 26.76 12.89 -32.13
N PRO A 545 26.77 14.23 -31.92
CA PRO A 545 27.75 14.89 -31.06
C PRO A 545 27.50 14.64 -29.57
N ASP A 546 26.24 14.63 -29.11
CA ASP A 546 25.87 14.47 -27.69
C ASP A 546 26.36 13.13 -27.10
N PHE A 547 26.39 12.08 -27.92
CA PHE A 547 26.76 10.72 -27.50
C PHE A 547 28.00 10.15 -28.21
N ALA A 548 28.69 10.97 -29.00
CA ALA A 548 29.90 10.60 -29.75
C ALA A 548 29.75 9.36 -30.64
N PHE A 549 28.60 9.19 -31.29
CA PHE A 549 28.41 8.12 -32.27
C PHE A 549 29.31 8.33 -33.50
N LEU A 550 29.86 7.26 -34.04
CA LEU A 550 30.71 7.32 -35.23
C LEU A 550 29.83 7.30 -36.49
N LYS A 551 30.12 8.21 -37.45
CA LYS A 551 29.38 8.35 -38.71
C LYS A 551 30.27 8.14 -39.92
N PHE A 552 29.76 7.42 -40.92
CA PHE A 552 30.50 7.08 -42.13
C PHE A 552 29.66 7.26 -43.40
N PRO A 553 30.13 8.02 -44.41
CA PRO A 553 31.33 8.88 -44.42
C PRO A 553 31.19 10.09 -43.47
N ASN A 554 32.30 10.74 -43.11
CA ASN A 554 32.33 11.89 -42.18
C ASN A 554 31.78 13.19 -42.83
N LYS A 555 30.53 13.13 -43.29
CA LYS A 555 29.75 14.15 -44.00
C LYS A 555 28.50 14.53 -43.16
N PRO A 556 27.69 15.53 -43.57
CA PRO A 556 26.34 15.69 -43.01
C PRO A 556 25.55 14.39 -43.14
N LEU A 557 24.61 14.14 -42.21
CA LEU A 557 23.83 12.91 -42.22
C LEU A 557 22.97 12.88 -43.49
N ALA A 558 23.25 11.91 -44.35
CA ALA A 558 22.45 11.55 -45.51
C ALA A 558 21.89 10.14 -45.31
N ASP A 559 20.85 9.79 -46.06
CA ASP A 559 20.15 8.50 -45.98
C ASP A 559 21.10 7.28 -46.05
N ASP A 560 22.19 7.40 -46.81
CA ASP A 560 23.20 6.36 -46.99
C ASP A 560 24.35 6.37 -45.96
N THR A 561 24.27 7.23 -44.94
CA THR A 561 25.26 7.35 -43.87
C THR A 561 25.11 6.21 -42.89
N ILE A 562 26.21 5.54 -42.53
CA ILE A 562 26.23 4.41 -41.60
C ILE A 562 26.58 4.92 -40.20
N ILE A 563 25.80 4.53 -39.20
CA ILE A 563 26.00 4.89 -37.79
C ILE A 563 26.62 3.70 -37.05
N SER A 564 27.74 3.91 -36.36
CA SER A 564 28.41 2.89 -35.55
C SER A 564 28.42 3.29 -34.08
N PHE A 565 28.66 2.30 -33.21
CA PHE A 565 28.80 2.52 -31.77
C PHE A 565 29.85 3.61 -31.46
N PRO A 566 29.67 4.34 -30.35
CA PRO A 566 30.66 5.31 -29.88
C PRO A 566 32.00 4.65 -29.58
N ASP A 567 33.07 5.44 -29.68
CA ASP A 567 34.40 5.04 -29.24
C ASP A 567 34.58 5.38 -27.75
N SER A 568 34.00 4.54 -26.89
CA SER A 568 34.14 4.68 -25.45
C SER A 568 34.29 3.31 -24.78
N ALA A 569 34.85 3.30 -23.56
CA ALA A 569 35.10 2.06 -22.80
C ALA A 569 33.83 1.19 -22.61
N GLU A 570 32.65 1.80 -22.58
CA GLU A 570 31.35 1.11 -22.49
C GLU A 570 31.09 0.20 -23.71
N PHE A 571 31.60 0.57 -24.89
CA PHE A 571 31.33 -0.12 -26.15
C PHE A 571 32.52 -0.95 -26.65
N GLU A 572 33.64 -1.04 -25.91
CA GLU A 572 34.86 -1.73 -26.36
C GLU A 572 34.59 -3.20 -26.75
N ALA A 573 33.84 -3.93 -25.93
CA ALA A 573 33.47 -5.32 -26.23
C ALA A 573 32.56 -5.43 -27.48
N LYS A 574 31.65 -4.47 -27.68
CA LYS A 574 30.75 -4.41 -28.84
C LYS A 574 31.51 -4.04 -30.12
N ASN A 575 32.45 -3.10 -30.03
CA ASN A 575 33.37 -2.72 -31.10
C ASN A 575 34.31 -3.87 -31.50
N ALA A 576 34.83 -4.63 -30.53
CA ALA A 576 35.62 -5.84 -30.80
C ALA A 576 34.81 -6.92 -31.52
N LYS A 577 33.55 -7.12 -31.13
CA LYS A 577 32.62 -8.06 -31.78
C LYS A 577 32.27 -7.59 -33.20
N LEU A 578 31.98 -6.30 -33.38
CA LEU A 578 31.72 -5.68 -34.68
C LEU A 578 32.92 -5.87 -35.62
N LYS A 579 34.14 -5.64 -35.11
CA LYS A 579 35.38 -5.85 -35.87
C LYS A 579 35.56 -7.29 -36.35
N GLY A 580 35.25 -8.28 -35.49
CA GLY A 580 35.26 -9.69 -35.88
C GLY A 580 34.29 -9.98 -37.02
N LEU A 581 33.09 -9.41 -36.95
CA LEU A 581 32.04 -9.55 -37.96
C LEU A 581 32.41 -8.86 -39.29
N LEU A 582 32.92 -7.61 -39.25
CA LEU A 582 33.39 -6.90 -40.44
C LEU A 582 34.51 -7.66 -41.17
N ASN A 583 35.43 -8.29 -40.44
CA ASN A 583 36.49 -9.10 -41.04
C ASN A 583 35.95 -10.33 -41.76
N ARG A 584 34.92 -10.99 -41.22
CA ARG A 584 34.28 -12.13 -41.89
C ARG A 584 33.54 -11.72 -43.17
N TRP A 585 32.86 -10.57 -43.14
CA TRP A 585 32.23 -9.99 -44.33
C TRP A 585 33.25 -9.64 -45.41
N ILE A 586 34.36 -8.98 -45.04
CA ILE A 586 35.43 -8.62 -45.99
C ILE A 586 36.10 -9.87 -46.59
N ARG A 587 36.23 -10.96 -45.83
CA ARG A 587 36.81 -12.23 -46.31
C ARG A 587 35.81 -13.10 -47.07
N ARG A 588 34.56 -12.66 -47.24
CA ARG A 588 33.45 -13.42 -47.87
C ARG A 588 33.19 -14.78 -47.19
N GLU A 589 33.48 -14.87 -45.88
CA GLU A 589 33.19 -16.06 -45.07
C GLU A 589 31.69 -16.16 -44.74
N GLU A 590 30.95 -15.04 -44.82
CA GLU A 590 29.49 -14.94 -44.65
C GLU A 590 28.88 -14.15 -45.82
N ALA A 591 27.63 -14.44 -46.20
CA ALA A 591 26.92 -13.74 -47.27
C ALA A 591 26.67 -12.25 -46.90
N PHE A 592 27.01 -11.34 -47.81
CA PHE A 592 26.93 -9.90 -47.61
C PHE A 592 26.56 -9.18 -48.92
N GLU A 593 25.84 -8.06 -48.81
CA GLU A 593 25.45 -7.24 -49.97
C GLU A 593 26.66 -6.46 -50.53
N GLU A 594 27.09 -6.79 -51.76
CA GLU A 594 28.27 -6.18 -52.42
C GLU A 594 28.21 -4.64 -52.49
N LYS A 595 27.01 -4.04 -52.46
CA LYS A 595 26.77 -2.58 -52.48
C LYS A 595 27.51 -1.82 -51.38
N TYR A 596 27.85 -2.47 -50.26
CA TYR A 596 28.47 -1.82 -49.11
C TYR A 596 29.96 -2.18 -48.90
N GLU A 597 30.56 -2.99 -49.80
CA GLU A 597 31.93 -3.53 -49.63
C GLU A 597 32.99 -2.42 -49.46
N SER A 598 32.89 -1.33 -50.22
CA SER A 598 33.78 -0.17 -50.09
C SER A 598 33.64 0.57 -48.76
N LYS A 599 32.41 0.67 -48.22
CA LYS A 599 32.10 1.33 -46.94
C LYS A 599 32.54 0.49 -45.73
N LEU A 600 32.56 -0.84 -45.85
CA LEU A 600 33.01 -1.74 -44.77
C LEU A 600 34.49 -1.57 -44.43
N VAL A 601 35.33 -1.37 -45.44
CA VAL A 601 36.78 -1.18 -45.27
C VAL A 601 37.05 0.14 -44.53
N GLU A 602 36.28 1.20 -44.83
CA GLU A 602 36.37 2.48 -44.14
C GLU A 602 35.98 2.38 -42.66
N ILE A 603 34.86 1.72 -42.34
CA ILE A 603 34.40 1.51 -40.96
C ILE A 603 35.46 0.71 -40.17
N ARG A 604 36.01 -0.35 -40.77
CA ARG A 604 37.06 -1.16 -40.15
C ARG A 604 38.31 -0.35 -39.84
N ASN A 605 38.78 0.47 -40.78
CA ASN A 605 40.01 1.25 -40.63
C ASN A 605 39.85 2.34 -39.56
N ALA A 606 38.67 2.95 -39.45
CA ALA A 606 38.39 3.95 -38.41
C ALA A 606 38.34 3.35 -36.99
N ILE A 607 37.80 2.15 -36.83
CA ILE A 607 37.87 1.40 -35.55
C ILE A 607 39.32 1.01 -35.22
N HIS A 608 40.23 0.98 -36.20
CA HIS A 608 41.64 0.64 -36.03
C HIS A 608 42.56 1.86 -35.77
N SER A 609 42.18 3.06 -36.19
CA SER A 609 43.03 4.26 -36.14
C SER A 609 43.01 4.99 -34.79
N VAL A 610 42.20 4.55 -33.83
CA VAL A 610 42.18 5.11 -32.46
C VAL A 610 42.85 4.13 -31.51
N ARG A 611 44.17 4.27 -31.37
CA ARG A 611 44.97 3.74 -30.27
C ARG A 611 46.05 4.74 -29.91
#